data_AF-A0AAU0PYE2-F1
#
_entry.id   AF-A0AAU0PYE2-F1
#
_cell.length_a   1.000
_cell.length_b   1.000
_cell.length_c   1.000
_cell.angle_alpha   90.00
_cell.angle_beta   90.00
_cell.angle_gamma   90.00
#
_symmetry.space_group_name_H-M   'P 1'
#
loop_
_entity.id
_entity.type
_entity.pdbx_description
1 polymer ?
#
loop_
_entity_poly.entity_id
_entity_poly.type
_entity_poly.pdbx_seq_one_letter_code
_entity_poly.pdbx_strand_id
1 'polypeptide(L)'
;MTKALNTIVGFLTFALVVRGLDYVTGTADGHVESDLPPLVWGTTCIVVGIVVVVGLVLRRTRILIAGSLMASAIYVMFAVYQVPLIFRSSPPDDWRTCGDYVALAGLWAVVCVTLALRFHVAQARRGGDSGDVAGVE
;
A
#
# COMPACT_ATOMS: atom_id res chain seq x y z
N MET A 1 -4.48 16.38 -6.57
CA MET A 1 -3.21 15.63 -6.47
C MET A 1 -2.30 16.06 -7.61
N THR A 2 -0.99 16.05 -7.41
CA THR A 2 -0.04 16.35 -8.48
C THR A 2 0.04 15.16 -9.45
N LYS A 3 0.30 15.42 -10.74
CA LYS A 3 0.45 14.35 -11.75
C LYS A 3 1.51 13.32 -11.33
N ALA A 4 2.63 13.80 -10.78
CA ALA A 4 3.71 12.96 -10.27
C ALA A 4 3.26 11.95 -9.19
N LEU A 5 2.47 12.40 -8.20
CA LEU A 5 1.99 11.49 -7.15
C LEU A 5 1.06 10.41 -7.71
N ASN A 6 0.19 10.76 -8.67
CA ASN A 6 -0.66 9.77 -9.32
C ASN A 6 0.17 8.73 -10.09
N THR A 7 1.23 9.16 -10.77
CA THR A 7 2.14 8.28 -11.49
C THR A 7 2.87 7.32 -10.53
N ILE A 8 3.40 7.84 -9.41
CA ILE A 8 4.08 7.01 -8.39
C ILE A 8 3.11 5.97 -7.81
N VAL A 9 1.91 6.39 -7.41
CA VAL A 9 0.89 5.46 -6.88
C VAL A 9 0.50 4.43 -7.94
N GLY A 10 0.40 4.84 -9.21
CA GLY A 10 0.15 3.93 -10.34
C GLY A 10 1.21 2.84 -10.45
N PHE A 11 2.50 3.20 -10.43
CA PHE A 11 3.60 2.23 -10.49
C PHE A 11 3.63 1.30 -9.27
N LEU A 12 3.43 1.84 -8.06
CA LEU A 12 3.37 1.02 -6.85
C LEU A 12 2.18 0.04 -6.89
N THR A 13 1.03 0.49 -7.41
CA THR A 13 -0.16 -0.35 -7.59
C THR A 13 0.10 -1.46 -8.60
N PHE A 14 0.74 -1.13 -9.72
CA PHE A 14 1.14 -2.12 -10.72
C PHE A 14 2.07 -3.18 -10.10
N ALA A 15 3.10 -2.76 -9.35
CA ALA A 15 4.00 -3.68 -8.66
C ALA A 15 3.26 -4.61 -7.68
N LEU A 16 2.29 -4.08 -6.91
CA LEU A 16 1.44 -4.88 -6.01
C LEU A 16 0.59 -5.90 -6.78
N VAL A 17 -0.01 -5.51 -7.90
CA VAL A 17 -0.85 -6.39 -8.71
C VAL A 17 -0.03 -7.48 -9.40
N VAL A 18 1.14 -7.14 -9.95
CA VAL A 18 2.07 -8.12 -10.54
C VAL A 18 2.45 -9.17 -9.49
N ARG A 19 2.84 -8.73 -8.29
CA ARG A 19 3.12 -9.65 -7.18
C ARG A 19 1.91 -10.54 -6.84
N GLY A 20 0.71 -9.96 -6.85
CA GLY A 20 -0.53 -10.70 -6.66
C GLY A 20 -0.75 -11.77 -7.73
N LEU A 21 -0.48 -11.45 -8.99
CA LEU A 21 -0.57 -12.38 -10.11
C LEU A 21 0.47 -13.49 -10.00
N ASP A 22 1.69 -13.18 -9.55
CA ASP A 22 2.73 -14.20 -9.35
C ASP A 22 2.30 -15.26 -8.33
N TYR A 23 1.66 -14.82 -7.25
CA TYR A 23 1.09 -15.73 -6.25
C TYR A 23 -0.08 -16.56 -6.78
N VAL A 24 -0.96 -15.98 -7.60
CA VAL A 24 -2.12 -16.70 -8.18
C VAL A 24 -1.69 -17.70 -9.27
N THR A 25 -0.69 -17.34 -10.06
CA THR A 25 -0.19 -18.17 -11.18
C THR A 25 0.86 -19.19 -10.75
N GLY A 26 1.33 -19.12 -9.50
CA GLY A 26 2.35 -20.03 -8.96
C GLY A 26 3.75 -19.76 -9.50
N THR A 27 3.98 -18.60 -10.11
CA THR A 27 5.31 -18.14 -10.55
C THR A 27 6.09 -17.42 -9.44
N ALA A 28 5.46 -17.18 -8.29
CA ALA A 28 6.15 -16.65 -7.13
C ALA A 28 7.16 -17.68 -6.59
N ASP A 29 8.46 -17.42 -6.79
CA ASP A 29 9.57 -18.21 -6.23
C ASP A 29 9.63 -18.17 -4.68
N GLY A 30 8.81 -17.31 -4.06
CA GLY A 30 8.69 -17.18 -2.63
C GLY A 30 7.97 -18.38 -2.02
N HIS A 31 8.73 -19.24 -1.34
CA HIS A 31 8.24 -20.22 -0.39
C HIS A 31 7.63 -19.49 0.82
N VAL A 32 6.49 -18.83 0.62
CA VAL A 32 5.60 -18.49 1.72
C VAL A 32 4.94 -19.81 2.13
N GLU A 33 5.71 -20.65 2.83
CA GLU A 33 5.18 -21.74 3.65
C GLU A 33 4.44 -21.11 4.83
N SER A 34 3.32 -20.44 4.52
CA SER A 34 2.36 -20.01 5.54
C SER A 34 1.20 -20.98 5.55
N ASP A 35 0.53 -21.10 6.68
CA ASP A 35 -0.75 -21.81 6.79
C ASP A 35 -1.83 -21.26 5.82
N LEU A 36 -1.62 -20.05 5.27
CA LEU A 36 -2.47 -19.46 4.25
C LEU A 36 -1.95 -19.77 2.83
N PRO A 37 -2.81 -20.31 1.94
CA PRO A 37 -2.42 -20.61 0.57
C PRO A 37 -1.88 -19.36 -0.16
N PRO A 38 -0.85 -19.49 -1.02
CA PRO A 38 -0.36 -18.40 -1.89
C PRO A 38 -1.49 -17.68 -2.64
N LEU A 39 -2.53 -18.42 -3.03
CA LEU A 39 -3.73 -17.90 -3.66
C LEU A 39 -4.47 -16.83 -2.82
N VAL A 40 -4.49 -16.96 -1.49
CA VAL A 40 -5.11 -15.96 -0.59
C VAL A 40 -4.32 -14.65 -0.60
N TRP A 41 -3.00 -14.73 -0.54
CA TRP A 41 -2.16 -13.53 -0.63
C TRP A 41 -2.22 -12.88 -2.01
N GLY A 42 -2.21 -13.70 -3.06
CA GLY A 42 -2.35 -13.24 -4.43
C GLY A 42 -3.66 -12.49 -4.68
N THR A 43 -4.79 -13.08 -4.27
CA THR A 43 -6.11 -12.44 -4.36
C THR A 43 -6.19 -11.18 -3.52
N THR A 44 -5.62 -11.18 -2.31
CA THR A 44 -5.57 -9.99 -1.42
C THR A 44 -4.82 -8.82 -2.08
N CYS A 45 -3.65 -9.07 -2.66
CA CYS A 45 -2.88 -8.07 -3.40
C CYS A 45 -3.67 -7.49 -4.59
N ILE A 46 -4.37 -8.34 -5.34
CA ILE A 46 -5.19 -7.93 -6.49
C ILE A 46 -6.37 -7.07 -6.02
N VAL A 47 -7.09 -7.49 -4.99
CA VAL A 47 -8.23 -6.74 -4.43
C VAL A 47 -7.80 -5.37 -3.94
N VAL A 48 -6.70 -5.29 -3.17
CA VAL A 48 -6.17 -4.00 -2.71
C VAL A 48 -5.69 -3.15 -3.89
N GLY A 49 -5.06 -3.75 -4.89
CA GLY A 49 -4.70 -3.06 -6.13
C GLY A 49 -5.91 -2.44 -6.82
N ILE A 50 -7.03 -3.18 -6.94
CA ILE A 50 -8.30 -2.68 -7.48
C ILE A 50 -8.82 -1.51 -6.65
N VAL A 51 -8.80 -1.58 -5.31
CA VAL A 51 -9.22 -0.48 -4.44
C VAL A 51 -8.40 0.79 -4.73
N VAL A 52 -7.08 0.67 -4.89
CA VAL A 52 -6.23 1.82 -5.23
C VAL A 52 -6.55 2.36 -6.62
N VAL A 53 -6.72 1.50 -7.63
CA VAL A 53 -7.13 1.92 -8.99
C VAL A 53 -8.46 2.66 -8.96
N VAL A 54 -9.46 2.14 -8.24
CA VAL A 54 -10.77 2.79 -8.06
C VAL A 54 -10.60 4.16 -7.41
N GLY A 55 -9.76 4.25 -6.37
CA GLY A 55 -9.42 5.52 -5.72
C GLY A 55 -8.79 6.54 -6.69
N LEU A 56 -7.91 6.09 -7.60
CA LEU A 56 -7.26 6.93 -8.60
C LEU A 56 -8.26 7.40 -9.66
N VAL A 57 -9.06 6.49 -10.22
CA VAL A 57 -10.05 6.77 -11.27
C VAL A 57 -11.13 7.70 -10.77
N LEU A 58 -11.72 7.41 -9.60
CA LEU A 58 -12.75 8.24 -8.98
C LEU A 58 -12.20 9.51 -8.33
N ARG A 59 -10.88 9.68 -8.28
CA ARG A 59 -10.18 10.79 -7.62
C ARG A 59 -10.63 10.99 -6.16
N ARG A 60 -10.97 9.89 -5.46
CA ARG A 60 -11.45 9.91 -4.08
C ARG A 60 -10.28 9.67 -3.12
N THR A 61 -9.73 10.75 -2.56
CA THR A 61 -8.58 10.70 -1.64
C THR A 61 -8.77 9.74 -0.47
N ARG A 62 -9.97 9.64 0.10
CA ARG A 62 -10.26 8.70 1.20
C ARG A 62 -10.04 7.24 0.81
N ILE A 63 -10.47 6.85 -0.40
CA ILE A 63 -10.28 5.49 -0.92
C ILE A 63 -8.79 5.23 -1.16
N LEU A 64 -8.05 6.22 -1.69
CA LEU A 64 -6.61 6.12 -1.88
C LEU A 64 -5.84 5.97 -0.56
N ILE A 65 -6.25 6.69 0.49
CA ILE A 65 -5.66 6.55 1.83
C ILE A 65 -5.88 5.13 2.35
N ALA A 66 -7.13 4.63 2.30
CA ALA A 66 -7.46 3.28 2.74
C ALA A 66 -6.68 2.21 1.95
N GLY A 67 -6.66 2.32 0.61
CA GLY A 67 -5.90 1.42 -0.26
C GLY A 67 -4.40 1.44 0.02
N SER A 68 -3.82 2.61 0.23
CA SER A 68 -2.39 2.76 0.53
C SER A 68 -2.04 2.18 1.91
N LEU A 69 -2.92 2.36 2.91
CA LEU A 69 -2.76 1.77 4.23
C LEU A 69 -2.81 0.24 4.16
N MET A 70 -3.79 -0.31 3.44
CA MET A 70 -3.91 -1.76 3.23
C MET A 70 -2.69 -2.34 2.50
N ALA A 71 -2.21 -1.67 1.45
CA ALA A 71 -1.01 -2.08 0.73
C ALA A 71 0.25 -2.07 1.62
N SER A 72 0.41 -1.04 2.46
CA SER A 72 1.50 -0.99 3.44
C SER A 72 1.42 -2.16 4.42
N ALA A 73 0.23 -2.45 4.96
CA ALA A 73 0.02 -3.56 5.89
C ALA A 73 0.34 -4.93 5.27
N ILE A 74 -0.02 -5.15 4.01
CA ILE A 74 0.33 -6.38 3.27
C ILE A 74 1.85 -6.55 3.19
N TYR A 75 2.58 -5.49 2.80
CA TYR A 75 4.03 -5.56 2.71
C TYR A 75 4.72 -5.72 4.07
N VAL A 76 4.18 -5.13 5.15
CA VAL A 76 4.65 -5.42 6.51
C VAL A 76 4.48 -6.90 6.83
N MET A 77 3.32 -7.49 6.51
CA MET A 77 3.09 -8.92 6.73
C MET A 77 4.09 -9.76 5.95
N PHE A 78 4.32 -9.48 4.67
CA PHE A 78 5.34 -10.18 3.88
C PHE A 78 6.74 -10.06 4.48
N ALA A 79 7.12 -8.89 4.98
CA ALA A 79 8.40 -8.71 5.68
C ALA A 79 8.50 -9.60 6.93
N VAL A 80 7.44 -9.62 7.75
CA VAL A 80 7.38 -10.44 8.97
C VAL A 80 7.46 -11.93 8.64
N TYR A 81 6.75 -12.40 7.61
CA TYR A 81 6.82 -13.78 7.15
C TYR A 81 8.20 -14.20 6.66
N GLN A 82 9.00 -13.24 6.17
CA GLN A 82 10.35 -13.54 5.71
C GLN A 82 11.35 -13.71 6.86
N VAL A 83 11.06 -13.20 8.07
CA VAL A 83 12.00 -13.22 9.20
C VAL A 83 12.46 -14.64 9.58
N PRO A 84 11.58 -15.66 9.73
CA PRO A 84 12.03 -17.02 10.02
C PRO A 84 12.86 -17.64 8.89
N LEU A 85 12.58 -17.29 7.64
CA LEU A 85 13.27 -17.83 6.46
C LEU A 85 14.73 -17.39 6.40
N ILE A 86 15.04 -16.18 6.90
CA ILE A 86 16.41 -15.65 6.97
C ILE A 86 17.34 -16.60 7.73
N PHE A 87 16.83 -17.21 8.80
CA PHE A 87 17.62 -18.06 9.69
C PHE A 87 17.55 -19.54 9.34
N ARG A 88 16.85 -19.92 8.26
CA ARG A 88 16.66 -21.33 7.87
C ARG A 88 17.88 -21.91 7.16
N SER A 89 18.65 -21.09 6.47
CA SER A 89 19.89 -21.48 5.79
C SER A 89 21.13 -21.07 6.58
N SER A 90 22.23 -21.80 6.40
CA SER A 90 23.56 -21.42 6.87
C SER A 90 24.51 -21.33 5.66
N PRO A 91 24.95 -20.13 5.25
CA PRO A 91 24.74 -18.83 5.91
C PRO A 91 23.30 -18.30 5.81
N PRO A 92 22.90 -17.35 6.69
CA PRO A 92 21.63 -16.65 6.58
C PRO A 92 21.48 -15.98 5.20
N ASP A 93 20.40 -16.30 4.51
CA ASP A 93 20.06 -15.73 3.20
C ASP A 93 18.71 -15.00 3.27
N ASP A 94 18.13 -14.54 2.17
CA ASP A 94 16.78 -13.94 2.09
C ASP A 94 16.52 -12.63 2.86
N TRP A 95 17.51 -12.09 3.58
CA TRP A 95 17.38 -10.79 4.26
C TRP A 95 17.13 -9.64 3.28
N ARG A 96 17.59 -9.78 2.02
CA ARG A 96 17.35 -8.80 0.94
C ARG A 96 15.87 -8.71 0.60
N THR A 97 15.22 -9.86 0.44
CA THR A 97 13.78 -9.97 0.18
C THR A 97 12.97 -9.34 1.32
N CYS A 98 13.37 -9.58 2.57
CA CYS A 98 12.78 -8.91 3.73
C CYS A 98 12.95 -7.38 3.66
N GLY A 99 14.15 -6.90 3.34
CA GLY A 99 14.44 -5.49 3.15
C GLY A 99 13.58 -4.83 2.06
N ASP A 100 13.38 -5.50 0.93
CA ASP A 100 12.54 -5.02 -0.17
C ASP A 100 11.08 -4.86 0.27
N TYR A 101 10.55 -5.81 1.04
CA TYR A 101 9.19 -5.69 1.60
C TYR A 101 9.07 -4.53 2.60
N VAL A 102 10.06 -4.34 3.48
CA VAL A 102 10.08 -3.20 4.41
C VAL A 102 10.13 -1.87 3.65
N ALA A 103 10.94 -1.79 2.59
CA ALA A 103 11.03 -0.59 1.76
C ALA A 103 9.69 -0.28 1.07
N LEU A 104 9.04 -1.30 0.47
CA LEU A 104 7.74 -1.15 -0.16
C LEU A 104 6.64 -0.77 0.83
N ALA A 105 6.62 -1.38 2.02
CA ALA A 105 5.72 -1.01 3.11
C ALA A 105 5.88 0.47 3.49
N GLY A 106 7.13 0.92 3.61
CA GLY A 106 7.49 2.32 3.89
C GLY A 106 7.02 3.27 2.80
N LEU A 107 7.23 2.95 1.52
CA LEU A 107 6.77 3.76 0.40
C LEU A 107 5.24 3.94 0.43
N TRP A 108 4.50 2.85 0.65
CA TRP A 108 3.04 2.93 0.78
C TRP A 108 2.58 3.72 2.01
N ALA A 109 3.29 3.60 3.14
CA ALA A 109 3.02 4.40 4.34
C ALA A 109 3.25 5.90 4.09
N VAL A 110 4.35 6.27 3.40
CA VAL A 110 4.63 7.66 3.02
C VAL A 110 3.53 8.21 2.10
N VAL A 111 3.07 7.44 1.12
CA VAL A 111 1.93 7.81 0.26
C VAL A 111 0.68 8.04 1.11
N CYS A 112 0.35 7.10 2.00
CA CYS A 112 -0.82 7.18 2.88
C CYS A 112 -0.80 8.44 3.75
N VAL A 113 0.29 8.68 4.47
CA VAL A 113 0.47 9.86 5.34
C VAL A 113 0.41 11.16 4.53
N THR A 114 1.08 11.20 3.38
CA THR A 114 1.06 12.39 2.50
C THR A 114 -0.35 12.71 2.03
N LEU A 115 -1.14 11.70 1.65
CA LEU A 115 -2.53 11.88 1.24
C LEU A 115 -3.43 12.30 2.40
N ALA A 116 -3.27 11.69 3.58
CA ALA A 116 -4.02 12.03 4.78
C ALA A 116 -3.78 13.47 5.22
N LEU A 117 -2.51 13.91 5.28
CA LEU A 117 -2.17 15.29 5.61
C LEU A 117 -2.81 16.28 4.64
N ARG A 118 -2.68 16.03 3.32
CA ARG A 118 -3.29 16.89 2.30
C ARG A 118 -4.82 16.92 2.40
N PHE A 119 -5.43 15.78 2.74
CA PHE A 119 -6.87 15.68 2.94
C PHE A 119 -7.34 16.51 4.14
N HIS A 120 -6.69 16.36 5.30
CA HIS A 120 -7.04 17.10 6.51
C HIS A 120 -6.78 18.61 6.36
N VAL A 121 -5.67 19.02 5.74
CA VAL A 121 -5.40 20.44 5.45
C VAL A 121 -6.47 21.04 4.54
N ALA A 122 -6.89 20.32 3.50
CA ALA A 122 -7.96 20.78 2.60
C ALA A 122 -9.32 20.87 3.29
N GLN A 123 -9.62 19.96 4.23
CA GLN A 123 -10.85 20.03 5.03
C GLN A 123 -10.82 21.21 6.01
N ALA A 124 -9.71 21.43 6.71
CA ALA A 124 -9.56 22.54 7.66
C ALA A 124 -9.78 23.91 6.99
N ARG A 125 -9.23 24.10 5.78
CA ARG A 125 -9.45 25.33 4.99
C ARG A 125 -10.90 25.58 4.62
N ARG A 126 -11.66 24.53 4.33
CA ARG A 126 -13.10 24.64 4.00
C ARG A 126 -13.95 24.95 5.24
N GLY A 127 -13.53 24.48 6.41
CA GLY A 127 -14.22 24.76 7.68
C GLY A 127 -14.01 26.19 8.18
N GLY A 128 -12.83 26.77 7.96
CA GLY A 128 -12.51 28.15 8.37
C GLY A 128 -13.35 29.21 7.66
N ASP A 129 -13.51 29.11 6.33
CA ASP A 129 -14.31 30.07 5.53
C ASP A 129 -15.79 30.12 5.94
N SER A 130 -16.32 29.06 6.54
CA SER A 130 -17.73 29.03 6.99
C SER A 130 -17.94 29.72 8.35
N GLY A 131 -16.87 29.92 9.13
CA GLY A 131 -16.92 30.54 10.46
C GLY A 131 -16.92 32.07 10.44
N ASP A 132 -16.25 32.70 9.46
CA ASP A 132 -16.15 34.17 9.37
C ASP A 132 -17.43 34.85 8.87
N VAL A 133 -18.31 34.13 8.16
CA VAL A 133 -19.56 34.70 7.61
C VAL A 133 -20.66 34.78 8.67
N ALA A 134 -20.58 33.99 9.75
CA ALA A 134 -21.58 33.95 10.80
C ALA A 134 -21.36 34.96 11.95
N GLY A 135 -20.28 35.76 11.88
CA GLY A 135 -19.91 36.75 12.91
C GLY A 135 -20.26 38.20 12.57
N VAL A 136 -21.02 38.45 11.51
CA VAL A 136 -21.42 39.79 11.07
C VAL A 136 -22.95 39.91 11.08
N GLU A 137 -23.56 39.88 12.27
CA GLU A 137 -24.92 40.37 12.52
C GLU A 137 -24.97 41.10 13.87
#